data_AF-A0A317Z5G5-F1
#
_entry.id   AF-A0A317Z5G5-F1
#
_cell.length_a   1.000
_cell.length_b   1.000
_cell.length_c   1.000
_cell.angle_alpha   90.00
_cell.angle_beta   90.00
_cell.angle_gamma   90.00
#
_symmetry.space_group_name_H-M   'P 1'
#
loop_
_entity.id
_entity.type
_entity.pdbx_description
1 polymer ?
#
loop_
_entity_poly.entity_id
_entity_poly.type
_entity_poly.pdbx_seq_one_letter_code
_entity_poly.pdbx_strand_id
1 'polypeptide(L)'
;MKQSTLKTKWTFVTTLITFLIIFIFCLLIIYAISSLLKQNEFDKAERSADDLYNLLETKPMKNITALEFSSVLDNYQKVILYNKSGKKIFENVSTTNVKFTPPFQAYDTRNIKILRTDKGSFII
;
A
#
# COMPACT_ATOMS: atom_id res chain seq x y z
N MET A 1 40.57 0.20 41.35
CA MET A 1 39.32 0.44 40.60
C MET A 1 38.73 1.76 41.04
N LYS A 2 38.57 2.74 40.13
CA LYS A 2 38.09 4.09 40.46
C LYS A 2 36.60 4.00 40.85
N GLN A 3 36.27 4.32 42.09
CA GLN A 3 34.92 4.22 42.63
C GLN A 3 34.03 5.27 41.94
N SER A 4 33.03 4.84 41.16
CA SER A 4 32.09 5.78 40.53
C SER A 4 31.33 6.54 41.62
N THR A 5 31.38 7.87 41.61
CA THR A 5 30.63 8.67 42.57
C THR A 5 29.12 8.45 42.39
N LEU A 6 28.35 8.60 43.47
CA LEU A 6 26.89 8.42 43.46
C LEU A 6 26.23 9.26 42.34
N LYS A 7 26.78 10.45 42.09
CA LYS A 7 26.39 11.37 41.01
C LYS A 7 26.46 10.73 39.62
N THR A 8 27.55 10.03 39.30
CA THR A 8 27.70 9.35 37.99
C THR A 8 26.70 8.21 37.82
N LYS A 9 26.41 7.43 38.88
CA LYS A 9 25.40 6.37 38.83
C LYS A 9 23.99 6.93 38.60
N TRP A 10 23.64 8.00 39.30
CA TRP A 10 22.36 8.67 39.15
C TRP A 10 22.19 9.28 37.75
N THR A 11 23.21 9.96 37.23
CA THR A 11 23.19 10.48 35.86
C THR A 11 23.07 9.36 34.82
N PHE A 12 23.78 8.24 35.00
CA PHE A 12 23.66 7.10 34.09
C PHE A 12 22.25 6.53 34.06
N VAL A 13 21.62 6.37 35.23
CA VAL A 13 20.24 5.87 35.33
C VAL A 13 19.26 6.84 34.69
N THR A 14 19.37 8.15 34.94
CA THR A 14 18.46 9.12 34.33
C THR A 14 18.64 9.20 32.82
N THR A 15 19.88 9.17 32.31
CA THR A 15 20.13 9.13 30.85
C THR A 15 19.63 7.83 30.22
N LEU A 16 19.76 6.69 30.90
CA LEU A 16 19.23 5.42 30.41
C LEU A 16 17.70 5.45 30.33
N ILE A 17 17.03 5.99 31.36
CA ILE A 17 15.58 6.13 31.39
C ILE A 17 15.12 7.08 30.28
N THR A 18 15.74 8.25 30.12
CA THR A 18 15.36 9.19 29.05
C THR A 18 15.60 8.60 27.66
N PHE A 19 16.72 7.91 27.46
CA PHE A 19 17.00 7.19 26.21
C PHE A 19 15.91 6.15 25.92
N LEU A 20 15.52 5.35 26.91
CA LEU A 20 14.52 4.30 26.76
C LEU A 20 13.14 4.89 26.44
N ILE A 21 12.75 6.00 27.08
CA ILE A 21 11.51 6.71 26.78
C ILE A 21 11.52 7.21 25.33
N ILE A 22 12.59 7.88 24.90
CA ILE A 22 12.72 8.37 23.52
C ILE A 22 12.68 7.20 22.53
N PHE A 23 13.40 6.12 22.82
CA PHE A 23 13.46 4.93 21.98
C PHE A 23 12.09 4.29 21.78
N ILE A 24 11.34 4.06 22.87
CA ILE A 24 9.98 3.52 22.80
C ILE A 24 9.06 4.47 22.02
N PHE A 25 9.19 5.78 22.26
CA PHE A 25 8.38 6.78 21.56
C PHE A 25 8.65 6.76 20.04
N CYS A 26 9.91 6.63 19.63
CA CYS A 26 10.27 6.46 18.22
C CYS A 26 9.66 5.20 17.62
N LEU A 27 9.68 4.06 18.33
CA LEU A 27 9.05 2.82 17.85
C LEU A 27 7.54 2.98 17.66
N LEU A 28 6.87 3.64 18.61
CA LEU A 28 5.43 3.93 18.50
C LEU A 28 5.12 4.80 17.28
N ILE A 29 5.91 5.84 17.03
CA ILE A 29 5.74 6.70 15.86
C ILE A 29 5.94 5.91 14.57
N ILE A 30 7.01 5.13 14.46
CA ILE A 30 7.29 4.31 13.26
C ILE A 30 6.13 3.34 13.00
N TYR A 31 5.63 2.69 14.06
CA TYR A 31 4.49 1.79 13.95
C TYR A 31 3.22 2.53 13.48
N ALA A 32 2.91 3.69 14.08
CA ALA A 32 1.75 4.48 13.71
C ALA A 32 1.83 4.96 12.25
N ILE A 33 2.98 5.48 11.82
CA ILE A 33 3.22 5.91 10.44
C ILE A 33 3.07 4.71 9.49
N SER A 34 3.66 3.55 9.82
CA SER A 34 3.54 2.34 9.00
C SER A 34 2.07 1.90 8.83
N SER A 35 1.29 1.95 9.91
CA SER A 35 -0.14 1.63 9.87
C SER A 35 -0.93 2.63 9.03
N LEU A 36 -0.66 3.92 9.18
CA LEU A 36 -1.32 4.99 8.41
C LEU A 36 -1.00 4.90 6.92
N LEU A 37 0.28 4.66 6.56
CA LEU A 37 0.67 4.46 5.16
C LEU A 37 -0.08 3.27 4.56
N LYS A 38 -0.16 2.16 5.29
CA LYS A 38 -0.89 0.98 4.82
C LYS A 38 -2.36 1.30 4.56
N GLN A 39 -3.04 2.00 5.46
CA GLN A 39 -4.45 2.40 5.29
C GLN A 39 -4.63 3.34 4.10
N ASN A 40 -3.76 4.34 3.97
CA ASN A 40 -3.81 5.28 2.85
C ASN A 40 -3.67 4.58 1.49
N GLU A 41 -2.83 3.55 1.39
CA GLU A 41 -2.70 2.76 0.16
C GLU A 41 -3.97 1.93 -0.14
N PHE A 42 -4.70 1.46 0.89
CA PHE A 42 -6.02 0.86 0.69
C PHE A 42 -7.05 1.87 0.20
N ASP A 43 -7.13 3.03 0.85
CA ASP A 43 -8.12 4.07 0.51
C ASP A 43 -7.91 4.58 -0.93
N LYS A 44 -6.64 4.69 -1.37
CA LYS A 44 -6.30 5.00 -2.76
C LYS A 44 -6.72 3.91 -3.73
N ALA A 45 -6.51 2.65 -3.38
CA ALA A 45 -6.92 1.53 -4.23
C ALA A 45 -8.45 1.46 -4.37
N GLU A 46 -9.20 1.69 -3.29
CA GLU A 46 -10.67 1.74 -3.32
C GLU A 46 -11.16 2.92 -4.18
N ARG A 47 -10.60 4.12 -3.98
CA ARG A 47 -10.97 5.30 -4.79
C ARG A 47 -10.68 5.09 -6.27
N SER A 48 -9.50 4.54 -6.61
CA SER A 48 -9.18 4.22 -8.01
C SER A 48 -10.11 3.15 -8.59
N ALA A 49 -10.56 2.19 -7.78
CA ALA A 49 -11.57 1.21 -8.20
C ALA A 49 -12.93 1.86 -8.49
N ASP A 50 -13.37 2.82 -7.65
CA ASP A 50 -14.57 3.64 -7.88
C ASP A 50 -14.46 4.47 -9.16
N ASP A 51 -13.35 5.17 -9.35
CA ASP A 51 -13.15 6.03 -10.52
C ASP A 51 -13.08 5.21 -11.82
N LEU A 52 -12.47 4.03 -11.79
CA LEU A 52 -12.51 3.07 -12.90
C LEU A 52 -13.92 2.58 -13.21
N TYR A 53 -14.68 2.24 -12.18
CA TYR A 53 -16.05 1.78 -12.35
C TYR A 53 -16.91 2.87 -13.01
N ASN A 54 -16.79 4.10 -12.51
CA ASN A 54 -17.46 5.26 -13.09
C ASN A 54 -17.03 5.53 -14.53
N LEU A 55 -15.74 5.39 -14.86
CA LEU A 55 -15.22 5.53 -16.22
C LEU A 55 -15.83 4.49 -17.17
N LEU A 56 -15.95 3.23 -16.72
CA LEU A 56 -16.53 2.13 -17.50
C LEU A 56 -18.05 2.22 -17.64
N GLU A 57 -18.75 2.83 -16.68
CA GLU A 57 -20.19 3.08 -16.75
C GLU A 57 -20.52 4.25 -17.69
N THR A 58 -19.71 5.31 -17.65
CA THR A 58 -19.97 6.55 -18.41
C THR A 58 -19.53 6.49 -19.87
N LYS A 59 -18.54 5.65 -20.21
CA LYS A 59 -18.03 5.52 -21.59
C LYS A 59 -17.93 4.06 -22.01
N PRO A 60 -18.31 3.72 -23.26
CA PRO A 60 -18.09 2.39 -23.77
C PRO A 60 -16.58 2.11 -23.91
N MET A 61 -16.15 0.91 -23.52
CA MET A 61 -14.73 0.50 -23.50
C MET A 61 -13.95 0.82 -24.79
N LYS A 62 -14.61 0.73 -25.95
CA LYS A 62 -13.99 1.00 -27.26
C LYS A 62 -13.50 2.45 -27.41
N ASN A 63 -14.05 3.37 -26.63
CA ASN A 63 -13.78 4.80 -26.71
C ASN A 63 -12.93 5.32 -25.54
N ILE A 64 -12.55 4.46 -24.60
CA ILE A 64 -11.68 4.86 -23.48
C ILE A 64 -10.24 4.69 -23.91
N THR A 65 -9.48 5.76 -23.85
CA THR A 65 -8.06 5.76 -24.19
C THR A 65 -7.21 5.24 -23.02
N ALA A 66 -6.00 4.76 -23.31
CA ALA A 66 -5.05 4.38 -22.27
C ALA A 66 -4.71 5.55 -21.32
N LEU A 67 -4.71 6.79 -21.83
CA LEU A 67 -4.45 7.97 -21.01
C LEU A 67 -5.58 8.22 -19.98
N GLU A 68 -6.84 8.04 -20.39
CA GLU A 68 -7.98 8.16 -19.47
C GLU A 68 -7.93 7.09 -18.38
N PHE A 69 -7.56 5.86 -18.71
CA PHE A 69 -7.30 4.83 -17.70
C PHE A 69 -6.16 5.22 -16.76
N SER A 70 -5.05 5.74 -17.26
CA SER A 70 -3.96 6.19 -16.40
C SER A 70 -4.35 7.39 -15.53
N SER A 71 -5.36 8.18 -15.92
CA SER A 71 -5.80 9.35 -15.15
C SER A 71 -6.67 9.01 -13.93
N VAL A 72 -7.35 7.86 -13.94
CA VAL A 72 -8.16 7.37 -12.81
C VAL A 72 -7.37 6.46 -11.86
N LEU A 73 -6.14 6.09 -12.26
CA LEU A 73 -5.26 5.24 -11.47
C LEU A 73 -4.25 6.07 -10.71
N ASP A 74 -4.07 5.76 -9.43
CA ASP A 74 -2.96 6.30 -8.66
C ASP A 74 -1.63 5.63 -9.10
N ASN A 75 -0.50 6.19 -8.66
CA ASN A 75 0.82 5.67 -8.94
C ASN A 75 0.99 4.21 -8.49
N TYR A 76 1.79 3.45 -9.23
CA TYR A 76 2.07 2.03 -8.96
C TYR A 76 0.85 1.10 -8.96
N GLN A 77 -0.24 1.51 -9.60
CA GLN A 77 -1.40 0.66 -9.81
C GLN A 77 -1.44 0.08 -11.23
N LYS A 78 -2.06 -1.09 -11.32
CA LYS A 78 -2.25 -1.84 -12.56
C LYS A 78 -3.70 -2.32 -12.63
N VAL A 79 -4.35 -2.06 -13.76
CA VAL A 79 -5.68 -2.56 -14.06
C VAL A 79 -5.61 -3.62 -15.12
N ILE A 80 -6.37 -4.68 -14.93
CA ILE A 80 -6.52 -5.75 -15.88
C ILE A 80 -8.00 -6.06 -16.00
N LEU A 81 -8.53 -5.96 -17.21
CA LEU A 81 -9.91 -6.30 -17.50
C LEU A 81 -9.94 -7.67 -18.16
N TYR A 82 -10.88 -8.50 -17.70
CA TYR A 82 -11.13 -9.84 -18.24
C TYR A 82 -12.55 -9.91 -18.80
N ASN A 83 -12.74 -10.69 -19.87
CA ASN A 83 -14.08 -11.02 -20.34
C ASN A 83 -14.74 -12.06 -19.42
N LYS A 84 -16.03 -12.34 -19.66
CA LYS A 84 -16.79 -13.36 -18.91
C LYS A 84 -16.20 -14.78 -19.00
N SER A 85 -15.34 -15.05 -19.96
CA SER A 85 -14.64 -16.33 -20.15
C SER A 85 -13.27 -16.37 -19.48
N GLY A 86 -12.87 -15.33 -18.73
CA GLY A 86 -11.56 -15.23 -18.07
C GLY A 86 -10.40 -14.87 -19.01
N LYS A 87 -10.67 -14.49 -20.27
CA LYS A 87 -9.65 -14.01 -21.21
C LYS A 87 -9.39 -12.53 -20.98
N LYS A 88 -8.11 -12.16 -20.84
CA LYS A 88 -7.69 -10.76 -20.71
C LYS A 88 -8.10 -9.96 -21.96
N ILE A 89 -8.84 -8.88 -21.74
CA ILE A 89 -9.28 -7.94 -22.80
C ILE A 89 -8.43 -6.67 -22.83
N PHE A 90 -7.95 -6.22 -21.68
CA PHE A 90 -7.19 -4.98 -21.55
C PHE A 90 -6.28 -5.02 -20.34
N GLU A 91 -5.15 -4.32 -20.43
CA GLU A 91 -4.21 -4.12 -19.34
C GLU A 91 -3.61 -2.73 -19.47
N ASN A 92 -3.61 -1.97 -18.37
CA ASN A 92 -2.92 -0.70 -18.28
C ASN A 92 -2.25 -0.56 -16.92
N VAL A 93 -1.11 0.12 -16.91
CA VAL A 93 -0.31 0.38 -15.71
C VAL A 93 -0.06 1.87 -15.65
N SER A 94 -0.30 2.47 -14.48
CA SER A 94 -0.04 3.90 -14.26
C SER A 94 1.46 4.24 -14.42
N THR A 95 2.37 3.30 -14.10
CA THR A 95 3.83 3.48 -14.18
C THR A 95 4.56 2.21 -14.66
N THR A 96 5.83 2.31 -15.03
CA THR A 96 6.61 1.23 -15.67
C THR A 96 7.03 0.06 -14.76
N ASN A 97 6.68 0.06 -13.46
CA ASN A 97 7.28 -0.87 -12.49
C ASN A 97 6.36 -1.98 -11.93
N VAL A 98 5.06 -2.01 -12.26
CA VAL A 98 4.17 -3.08 -11.75
C VAL A 98 4.19 -4.29 -12.70
N LYS A 99 5.16 -5.19 -12.49
CA LYS A 99 5.34 -6.40 -13.32
C LYS A 99 4.52 -7.61 -12.86
N PHE A 100 4.05 -7.60 -11.62
CA PHE A 100 3.28 -8.72 -11.07
C PHE A 100 1.85 -8.72 -11.63
N THR A 101 1.31 -9.92 -11.85
CA THR A 101 -0.08 -10.13 -12.26
C THR A 101 -0.56 -11.39 -11.59
N PRO A 102 -1.56 -11.30 -10.69
CA PRO A 102 -2.13 -12.49 -10.08
C PRO A 102 -2.91 -13.30 -11.13
N PRO A 103 -3.03 -14.62 -10.94
CA PRO A 103 -3.95 -15.42 -11.75
C PRO A 103 -5.37 -14.89 -11.61
N PHE A 104 -6.13 -14.87 -12.70
CA PHE A 104 -7.52 -14.46 -12.68
C PHE A 104 -8.34 -15.39 -11.78
N GLN A 105 -9.05 -14.81 -10.81
CA GLN A 105 -10.01 -15.52 -9.98
C GLN A 105 -11.31 -14.73 -9.97
N ALA A 106 -12.38 -15.32 -10.50
CA ALA A 106 -13.69 -14.70 -10.49
C ALA A 106 -14.21 -14.63 -9.05
N TYR A 107 -14.49 -13.41 -8.58
CA TYR A 107 -15.19 -13.15 -7.32
C TYR A 107 -16.35 -12.19 -7.59
N ASP A 108 -17.44 -12.39 -6.88
CA ASP A 108 -18.71 -11.67 -7.07
C ASP A 108 -18.79 -10.36 -6.26
N THR A 109 -17.71 -10.03 -5.55
CA THR A 109 -17.70 -8.95 -4.55
C THR A 109 -16.43 -8.11 -4.66
N ARG A 110 -16.53 -6.80 -4.42
CA ARG A 110 -15.40 -5.92 -4.11
C ARG A 110 -14.76 -6.36 -2.79
N ASN A 111 -13.84 -7.30 -2.86
CA ASN A 111 -13.09 -7.75 -1.70
C ASN A 111 -11.62 -7.42 -1.94
N ILE A 112 -11.21 -6.24 -1.51
CA ILE A 112 -9.80 -5.85 -1.53
C ILE A 112 -9.05 -6.75 -0.55
N LYS A 113 -8.09 -7.52 -1.05
CA LYS A 113 -7.29 -8.47 -0.26
C LYS A 113 -5.80 -8.20 -0.41
N ILE A 114 -5.05 -8.57 0.63
CA ILE A 114 -3.58 -8.60 0.55
C ILE A 114 -3.15 -9.99 0.08
N LEU A 115 -2.61 -10.06 -1.13
CA LEU A 115 -1.91 -11.25 -1.61
C LEU A 115 -0.43 -11.15 -1.23
N ARG A 116 0.04 -12.09 -0.41
CA ARG A 116 1.46 -12.22 -0.06
C ARG A 116 2.12 -13.25 -0.97
N THR A 117 3.25 -12.88 -1.56
CA THR A 117 4.07 -13.75 -2.42
C THR A 117 5.54 -13.59 -2.06
N ASP A 118 6.39 -14.48 -2.56
CA ASP A 118 7.86 -14.39 -2.39
C ASP A 118 8.47 -13.10 -2.97
N LYS A 119 7.72 -12.41 -3.84
CA LYS A 119 8.12 -11.16 -4.49
C LYS A 119 7.58 -9.90 -3.81
N GLY A 120 6.77 -10.05 -2.75
CA GLY A 120 6.19 -8.93 -2.01
C GLY A 120 4.71 -9.11 -1.69
N SER A 121 4.11 -8.06 -1.12
CA SER A 121 2.67 -7.99 -0.81
C SER A 121 1.98 -7.07 -1.80
N PHE A 122 0.87 -7.55 -2.38
CA PHE A 122 0.08 -6.82 -3.37
C PHE A 122 -1.35 -6.66 -2.87
N ILE A 123 -1.95 -5.50 -3.16
CA ILE A 123 -3.38 -5.25 -2.94
C ILE A 123 -4.09 -5.67 -4.24
N ILE A 124 -5.05 -6.59 -4.13
CA ILE A 124 -5.81 -7.16 -5.26
C ILE A 124 -7.30 -7.06 -5.01
#